data_AF-A0A9W7LG03-F1
#
_entry.id   AF-A0A9W7LG03-F1
#
_cell.length_a   1.000
_cell.length_b   1.000
_cell.length_c   1.000
_cell.angle_alpha   90.00
_cell.angle_beta   90.00
_cell.angle_gamma   90.00
#
_symmetry.space_group_name_H-M   'P 1'
#
loop_
_entity.id
_entity.type
_entity.pdbx_description
1 polymer ?
#
loop_
_entity_poly.entity_id
_entity_poly.type
_entity_poly.pdbx_seq_one_letter_code
_entity_poly.pdbx_strand_id
1 'polypeptide(L)'
;MWICYILMAIVVGIVVLIILMASTLKSQADSFGGGEVGWTLAVLAVLIEAVIILYVLCKLILAKLQEDIFIAVLKDEGGWQAHFTAPTFMESMLCCFTPSLVLQILTLPLNVFPVVGTVAYLLINAVSCGWDLMAMYYDASGMASSSQRALVVGNGCSKIAPQKILSNPHFEFGAMCLLLELVPVIGPSFFCLGNACGAALWAVDLEMQKRSGGLTNGLGIGIGMGESI
;
A
#
# COMPACT_ATOMS: atom_id res chain seq x y z
N MET A 1 -7.63 17.66 5.98
CA MET A 1 -6.77 17.10 4.92
C MET A 1 -7.52 16.10 4.03
N TRP A 2 -8.20 15.10 4.59
CA TRP A 2 -8.96 14.08 3.84
C TRP A 2 -10.06 14.64 2.90
N ILE A 3 -10.86 15.60 3.37
CA ILE A 3 -11.88 16.27 2.54
C ILE A 3 -11.25 16.97 1.34
N CYS A 4 -10.08 17.60 1.51
CA CYS A 4 -9.35 18.25 0.43
C CYS A 4 -8.88 17.23 -0.62
N TYR A 5 -8.43 16.05 -0.19
CA TYR A 5 -8.04 14.97 -1.09
C TYR A 5 -9.23 14.46 -1.92
N ILE A 6 -10.38 14.21 -1.30
CA ILE A 6 -11.59 13.79 -2.03
C ILE A 6 -12.04 14.87 -3.02
N LEU A 7 -12.05 16.13 -2.60
CA LEU A 7 -12.40 17.25 -3.48
C LEU A 7 -11.44 17.35 -4.67
N MET A 8 -10.13 17.24 -4.45
CA MET A 8 -9.14 17.23 -5.53
C MET A 8 -9.32 16.03 -6.46
N ALA A 9 -9.57 14.84 -5.93
CA ALA A 9 -9.83 13.64 -6.73
C ALA A 9 -11.08 13.78 -7.61
N ILE A 10 -12.16 14.37 -7.06
CA ILE A 10 -13.39 14.66 -7.83
C ILE A 10 -13.11 15.67 -8.94
N VAL A 11 -12.43 16.77 -8.63
CA VAL A 11 -12.11 17.81 -9.61
C VAL A 11 -11.24 17.25 -10.74
N VAL A 12 -10.17 16.54 -10.40
CA VAL A 12 -9.29 15.89 -11.38
C VAL A 12 -10.06 14.85 -12.20
N GLY A 13 -10.92 14.05 -11.57
CA GLY A 13 -11.76 13.07 -12.25
C GLY A 13 -12.71 13.70 -13.27
N ILE A 14 -13.36 14.81 -12.91
CA ILE A 14 -14.23 15.55 -13.85
C ILE A 14 -13.41 16.09 -15.03
N VAL A 15 -12.23 16.68 -14.76
CA VAL A 15 -11.36 17.22 -15.81
C VAL A 15 -10.89 16.12 -16.76
N VAL A 16 -10.42 14.98 -16.23
CA VAL A 16 -9.99 13.83 -17.04
C VAL A 16 -11.15 13.31 -17.89
N LEU A 17 -12.34 13.16 -17.33
CA LEU A 17 -13.52 12.69 -18.05
C LEU A 17 -13.89 13.63 -19.21
N ILE A 18 -13.88 14.94 -18.97
CA ILE A 18 -14.17 15.95 -20.00
C ILE A 18 -13.13 15.86 -21.12
N ILE A 19 -11.84 15.76 -20.78
CA ILE A 19 -10.75 15.67 -21.77
C ILE A 19 -10.89 14.41 -22.62
N LEU A 20 -11.14 13.25 -22.00
CA LEU A 20 -11.32 12.00 -22.74
C LEU A 20 -12.56 12.06 -23.64
N MET A 21 -13.70 12.48 -23.11
CA MET A 21 -14.94 12.63 -23.89
C MET A 21 -14.75 13.60 -25.08
N ALA A 22 -14.00 14.68 -24.90
CA ALA A 22 -13.75 15.65 -25.96
C ALA A 22 -12.76 15.14 -27.03
N SER A 23 -11.79 14.31 -26.66
CA SER A 23 -10.68 13.94 -27.55
C SER A 23 -10.81 12.54 -28.15
N THR A 24 -11.26 11.54 -27.39
CA THR A 24 -11.23 10.14 -27.81
C THR A 24 -12.58 9.60 -28.27
N LEU A 25 -13.70 10.14 -27.78
CA LEU A 25 -15.04 9.59 -28.03
C LEU A 25 -15.37 9.44 -29.52
N LYS A 26 -15.17 10.49 -30.31
CA LYS A 26 -15.45 10.46 -31.76
C LYS A 26 -14.55 9.47 -32.49
N SER A 27 -13.25 9.49 -32.18
CA SER A 27 -12.26 8.59 -32.79
C SER A 27 -12.57 7.12 -32.49
N GLN A 28 -13.02 6.82 -31.27
CA GLN A 28 -13.40 5.46 -30.86
C GLN A 28 -14.72 5.04 -31.51
N ALA A 29 -15.72 5.93 -31.62
CA ALA A 29 -16.98 5.64 -32.28
C ALA A 29 -16.79 5.27 -33.75
N ASP A 30 -15.95 6.02 -34.46
CA ASP A 30 -15.58 5.75 -35.85
C ASP A 30 -14.78 4.44 -35.97
N SER A 31 -13.91 4.13 -35.01
CA SER A 31 -13.12 2.88 -34.98
C SER A 31 -13.97 1.62 -34.74
N PHE A 32 -15.06 1.73 -33.99
CA PHE A 32 -16.00 0.63 -33.75
C PHE A 32 -17.02 0.43 -34.88
N GLY A 33 -16.85 1.12 -36.02
CA GLY A 33 -17.70 0.97 -37.21
C GLY A 33 -18.86 1.96 -37.29
N GLY A 34 -18.93 2.96 -36.40
CA GLY A 34 -19.95 4.01 -36.43
C GLY A 34 -21.36 3.54 -36.09
N GLY A 35 -22.35 4.39 -36.41
CA GLY A 35 -23.77 4.14 -36.09
C GLY A 35 -24.06 4.10 -34.59
N GLU A 36 -25.31 3.80 -34.21
CA GLU A 36 -25.78 3.85 -32.82
C GLU A 36 -24.99 2.90 -31.89
N VAL A 37 -24.59 1.74 -32.40
CA VAL A 37 -23.81 0.73 -31.65
C VAL A 37 -22.37 1.21 -31.41
N GLY A 38 -21.72 1.80 -32.42
CA GLY A 38 -20.36 2.33 -32.28
C GLY A 38 -20.26 3.46 -31.26
N TRP A 39 -21.24 4.37 -31.24
CA TRP A 39 -21.33 5.43 -30.23
C TRP A 39 -21.54 4.87 -28.82
N THR A 40 -22.39 3.84 -28.67
CA THR A 40 -22.65 3.21 -27.36
C THR A 40 -21.39 2.51 -26.82
N LEU A 41 -20.68 1.78 -27.67
CA LEU A 41 -19.42 1.13 -27.30
C LEU A 41 -18.31 2.14 -26.98
N ALA A 42 -18.23 3.25 -27.72
CA ALA A 42 -17.27 4.31 -27.45
C ALA A 42 -17.50 4.96 -26.09
N VAL A 43 -18.76 5.26 -25.72
CA VAL A 43 -19.07 5.79 -24.38
C VAL A 43 -18.62 4.82 -23.29
N LEU A 44 -18.90 3.52 -23.44
CA LEU A 44 -18.47 2.50 -22.48
C LEU A 44 -16.94 2.44 -22.36
N ALA A 45 -16.23 2.46 -23.49
CA ALA A 45 -14.77 2.43 -23.53
C ALA A 45 -14.16 3.66 -22.80
N VAL A 46 -14.64 4.87 -23.10
CA VAL A 46 -14.20 6.11 -22.44
C VAL A 46 -14.45 6.05 -20.93
N LEU A 47 -15.61 5.52 -20.49
CA LEU A 47 -15.89 5.37 -19.06
C LEU A 47 -14.91 4.42 -18.38
N ILE A 48 -14.58 3.30 -19.01
CA ILE A 48 -13.59 2.34 -18.49
C ILE A 48 -12.20 3.00 -18.43
N GLU A 49 -11.77 3.70 -19.48
CA GLU A 49 -10.50 4.42 -19.52
C GLU A 49 -10.42 5.48 -18.41
N ALA A 50 -11.50 6.27 -18.24
CA ALA A 50 -11.58 7.28 -17.19
C ALA A 50 -11.46 6.67 -15.79
N VAL A 51 -12.12 5.53 -15.54
CA VAL A 51 -12.02 4.80 -14.26
C VAL A 51 -10.60 4.31 -14.02
N ILE A 52 -9.93 3.74 -15.02
CA ILE A 52 -8.55 3.25 -14.90
C ILE A 52 -7.60 4.40 -14.59
N ILE A 53 -7.68 5.50 -15.34
CA ILE A 53 -6.82 6.68 -15.13
C ILE A 53 -7.07 7.28 -13.74
N LEU A 54 -8.34 7.46 -13.36
CA LEU A 54 -8.67 8.00 -12.05
C LEU A 54 -8.15 7.11 -10.92
N TYR A 55 -8.28 5.78 -11.06
CA TYR A 55 -7.75 4.83 -10.09
C TYR A 55 -6.22 4.96 -9.92
N VAL A 56 -5.47 5.02 -11.03
CA VAL A 56 -4.01 5.20 -11.00
C VAL A 56 -3.64 6.54 -10.36
N LEU A 57 -4.29 7.65 -10.76
CA LEU A 57 -4.01 8.96 -10.20
C LEU A 57 -4.30 9.03 -8.70
N CYS A 58 -5.43 8.48 -8.26
CA CYS A 58 -5.78 8.42 -6.84
C CYS A 58 -4.73 7.63 -6.05
N LYS A 59 -4.32 6.46 -6.56
CA LYS A 59 -3.26 5.65 -5.93
C LYS A 59 -1.94 6.40 -5.80
N LEU A 60 -1.52 7.15 -6.83
CA LEU A 60 -0.29 7.94 -6.79
C LEU A 60 -0.32 9.05 -5.74
N ILE A 61 -1.42 9.80 -5.70
CA ILE A 61 -1.59 10.88 -4.72
C ILE A 61 -1.67 10.27 -3.31
N LEU A 62 -2.36 9.14 -3.16
CA LEU A 62 -2.50 8.48 -1.87
C LEU A 62 -1.16 7.94 -1.35
N ALA A 63 -0.34 7.33 -2.20
CA ALA A 63 1.00 6.87 -1.85
C ALA A 63 1.86 8.04 -1.32
N LYS A 64 1.79 9.21 -1.98
CA LYS A 64 2.46 10.42 -1.51
C LYS A 64 1.94 10.93 -0.19
N LEU A 65 0.61 10.95 -0.02
CA LEU A 65 0.00 11.42 1.22
C LEU A 65 0.34 10.51 2.40
N GLN A 66 0.39 9.19 2.19
CA GLN A 66 0.80 8.23 3.21
C GLN A 66 2.26 8.47 3.64
N GLU A 67 3.14 8.73 2.69
CA GLU A 67 4.55 9.06 2.94
C GLU A 67 4.71 10.35 3.75
N ASP A 68 4.02 11.43 3.34
CA ASP A 68 4.09 12.72 4.03
C ASP A 68 3.58 12.62 5.47
N ILE A 69 2.46 11.91 5.69
CA ILE A 69 1.91 11.68 7.02
C ILE A 69 2.86 10.82 7.85
N PHE A 70 3.39 9.75 7.28
CA PHE A 70 4.33 8.89 7.98
C PHE A 70 5.56 9.66 8.45
N ILE A 71 6.16 10.46 7.57
CA ILE A 71 7.32 11.28 7.89
C ILE A 71 6.97 12.34 8.94
N ALA A 72 5.79 12.97 8.83
CA ALA A 72 5.33 13.96 9.80
C ALA A 72 5.17 13.34 11.20
N VAL A 73 4.50 12.19 11.31
CA VAL A 73 4.31 11.47 12.58
C VAL A 73 5.65 11.00 13.15
N LEU A 74 6.53 10.44 12.31
CA LEU A 74 7.86 9.99 12.74
C LEU A 74 8.73 11.13 13.30
N LYS A 75 8.58 12.34 12.74
CA LYS A 75 9.27 13.55 13.23
C LYS A 75 8.67 14.07 14.53
N ASP A 76 7.34 14.11 14.63
CA ASP A 76 6.63 14.64 15.81
C ASP A 76 6.92 13.80 17.05
N GLU A 77 6.95 12.48 16.91
CA GLU A 77 7.23 11.51 17.98
C GLU A 77 8.74 11.34 18.26
N GLY A 78 9.62 12.08 17.57
CA GLY A 78 11.08 12.04 17.82
C GLY A 78 11.80 10.77 17.35
N GLY A 79 11.16 9.97 16.50
CA GLY A 79 11.74 8.79 15.86
C GLY A 79 12.64 9.11 14.66
N TRP A 80 12.57 10.34 14.13
CA TRP A 80 13.36 10.75 12.97
C TRP A 80 14.87 10.80 13.28
N GLN A 81 15.68 10.13 12.46
CA GLN A 81 17.13 10.10 12.55
C GLN A 81 17.78 10.96 11.46
N ALA A 82 18.94 11.55 11.75
CA ALA A 82 19.63 12.43 10.80
C ALA A 82 20.11 11.71 9.51
N HIS A 83 20.23 10.38 9.54
CA HIS A 83 20.62 9.58 8.38
C HIS A 83 19.42 9.15 7.51
N PHE A 84 18.18 9.36 7.97
CA PHE A 84 16.99 9.01 7.18
C PHE A 84 16.86 9.94 5.99
N THR A 85 16.77 9.33 4.80
CA THR A 85 16.51 10.03 3.55
C THR A 85 15.07 9.78 3.15
N ALA A 86 14.31 10.86 2.92
CA ALA A 86 12.94 10.73 2.42
C ALA A 86 12.98 10.16 0.99
N PRO A 87 12.13 9.19 0.65
CA PRO A 87 12.12 8.61 -0.68
C PRO A 87 11.71 9.65 -1.73
N THR A 88 12.28 9.52 -2.93
CA THR A 88 11.92 10.41 -4.04
C THR A 88 10.53 10.06 -4.58
N PHE A 89 9.85 11.02 -5.22
CA PHE A 89 8.55 10.76 -5.86
C PHE A 89 8.57 9.58 -6.83
N MET A 90 9.69 9.39 -7.53
CA MET A 90 9.84 8.30 -8.48
C MET A 90 9.98 6.94 -7.78
N GLU A 91 10.68 6.87 -6.65
CA GLU A 91 10.79 5.64 -5.85
C GLU A 91 9.43 5.24 -5.27
N SER A 92 8.65 6.18 -4.75
CA SER A 92 7.27 5.92 -4.29
C SER A 92 6.36 5.44 -5.43
N MET A 93 6.57 5.97 -6.64
CA MET A 93 5.84 5.56 -7.85
C MET A 93 6.20 4.12 -8.26
N LEU A 94 7.48 3.74 -8.21
CA LEU A 94 7.93 2.39 -8.53
C LEU A 94 7.49 1.37 -7.46
N CYS A 95 7.39 1.80 -6.19
CA CYS A 95 6.86 0.97 -5.10
C CYS A 95 5.39 0.58 -5.34
N CYS A 96 4.62 1.45 -6.01
CA CYS A 96 3.27 1.11 -6.43
C CYS A 96 3.23 -0.03 -7.46
N PHE A 97 4.32 -0.41 -8.12
CA PHE A 97 4.36 -1.53 -9.07
C PHE A 97 5.09 -2.76 -8.50
N THR A 98 5.02 -2.95 -7.19
CA THR A 98 5.65 -4.09 -6.51
C THR A 98 4.94 -5.42 -6.79
N PRO A 99 5.66 -6.56 -6.66
CA PRO A 99 5.06 -7.89 -6.77
C PRO A 99 3.88 -8.11 -5.78
N SER A 100 3.81 -7.34 -4.69
CA SER A 100 2.69 -7.31 -3.76
C SER A 100 1.37 -6.94 -4.45
N LEU A 101 1.37 -6.01 -5.43
CA LEU A 101 0.17 -5.69 -6.21
C LEU A 101 -0.29 -6.86 -7.07
N VAL A 102 0.65 -7.60 -7.67
CA VAL A 102 0.31 -8.78 -8.49
C VAL A 102 -0.36 -9.85 -7.62
N LEU A 103 0.17 -10.07 -6.41
CA LEU A 103 -0.43 -10.97 -5.42
C LEU A 103 -1.85 -10.50 -5.03
N GLN A 104 -2.03 -9.21 -4.77
CA GLN A 104 -3.34 -8.64 -4.41
C GLN A 104 -4.36 -8.80 -5.55
N ILE A 105 -3.96 -8.57 -6.81
CA ILE A 105 -4.85 -8.74 -7.97
C ILE A 105 -5.23 -10.22 -8.15
N LEU A 106 -4.27 -11.14 -8.02
CA LEU A 106 -4.51 -12.57 -8.14
C LEU A 106 -5.42 -13.13 -7.02
N THR A 107 -5.35 -12.54 -5.84
CA THR A 107 -6.13 -12.96 -4.66
C THR A 107 -7.43 -12.18 -4.50
N LEU A 108 -7.66 -11.12 -5.29
CA LEU A 108 -8.89 -10.33 -5.25
C LEU A 108 -10.17 -11.14 -5.56
N PRO A 109 -10.17 -12.09 -6.53
CA PRO A 109 -11.33 -12.94 -6.81
C PRO A 109 -11.78 -13.79 -5.61
N LEU A 110 -10.87 -14.05 -4.65
CA LEU A 110 -11.22 -14.79 -3.45
C LEU A 110 -12.29 -14.05 -2.63
N ASN A 111 -12.31 -12.72 -2.65
CA ASN A 111 -13.31 -11.90 -1.93
C ASN A 111 -14.74 -11.99 -2.48
N VAL A 112 -14.98 -12.73 -3.58
CA VAL A 112 -16.34 -13.01 -4.09
C VAL A 112 -17.16 -13.81 -3.07
N PHE A 113 -16.51 -14.66 -2.26
CA PHE A 113 -17.17 -15.37 -1.17
C PHE A 113 -17.06 -14.57 0.12
N PRO A 114 -18.16 -13.99 0.64
CA PRO A 114 -18.11 -13.24 1.89
C PRO A 114 -17.65 -14.15 3.03
N VAL A 115 -16.87 -13.59 3.96
CA VAL A 115 -16.28 -14.28 5.12
C VAL A 115 -15.14 -15.24 4.75
N VAL A 116 -15.39 -16.35 4.06
CA VAL A 116 -14.33 -17.36 3.80
C VAL A 116 -13.27 -16.82 2.84
N GLY A 117 -13.72 -16.15 1.78
CA GLY A 117 -12.86 -15.50 0.81
C GLY A 117 -12.02 -14.39 1.43
N THR A 118 -12.65 -13.58 2.28
CA THR A 118 -12.01 -12.48 3.01
C THR A 118 -10.96 -12.98 4.01
N VAL A 119 -11.26 -14.05 4.77
CA VAL A 119 -10.29 -14.64 5.69
C VAL A 119 -9.09 -15.20 4.93
N ALA A 120 -9.32 -15.91 3.82
CA ALA A 120 -8.23 -16.41 2.99
C ALA A 120 -7.41 -15.27 2.36
N TYR A 121 -8.08 -14.21 1.90
CA TYR A 121 -7.42 -13.01 1.38
C TYR A 121 -6.51 -12.35 2.42
N LEU A 122 -6.99 -12.21 3.66
CA LEU A 122 -6.22 -11.68 4.78
C LEU A 122 -4.98 -12.54 5.06
N LEU A 123 -5.15 -13.86 5.16
CA LEU A 123 -4.05 -14.76 5.46
C LEU A 123 -2.93 -14.70 4.42
N ILE A 124 -3.28 -14.50 3.14
CA ILE A 124 -2.31 -14.46 2.05
C ILE A 124 -1.64 -13.08 1.94
N ASN A 125 -2.39 -11.99 2.11
CA ASN A 125 -1.90 -10.64 1.81
C ASN A 125 -1.43 -9.85 3.04
N ALA A 126 -1.76 -10.26 4.27
CA ALA A 126 -1.44 -9.50 5.48
C ALA A 126 0.05 -9.24 5.64
N VAL A 127 0.89 -10.27 5.46
CA VAL A 127 2.35 -10.11 5.55
C VAL A 127 2.87 -9.08 4.55
N SER A 128 2.44 -9.18 3.29
CA SER A 128 2.85 -8.27 2.22
C SER A 128 2.40 -6.84 2.50
N CYS A 129 1.15 -6.65 2.96
CA CYS A 129 0.62 -5.34 3.32
C CYS A 129 1.39 -4.70 4.49
N GLY A 130 1.64 -5.47 5.56
CA GLY A 130 2.41 -4.99 6.71
C GLY A 130 3.87 -4.70 6.36
N TRP A 131 4.43 -5.42 5.37
CA TRP A 131 5.74 -5.13 4.80
C TRP A 131 5.76 -3.83 4.01
N ASP A 132 4.82 -3.66 3.08
CA ASP A 132 4.76 -2.49 2.19
C ASP A 132 4.61 -1.19 2.99
N LEU A 133 3.83 -1.20 4.08
CA LEU A 133 3.71 -0.05 4.99
C LEU A 133 5.01 0.28 5.76
N MET A 134 5.82 -0.73 6.05
CA MET A 134 7.12 -0.59 6.74
C MET A 134 8.29 -0.37 5.78
N ALA A 135 8.10 -0.59 4.47
CA ALA A 135 9.15 -0.49 3.47
C ALA A 135 9.84 0.89 3.50
N MET A 136 9.07 1.96 3.65
CA MET A 136 9.61 3.33 3.77
C MET A 136 10.55 3.50 4.97
N TYR A 137 10.25 2.89 6.11
CA TYR A 137 11.16 2.91 7.27
C TYR A 137 12.43 2.12 7.00
N TYR A 138 12.29 0.94 6.39
CA TYR A 138 13.43 0.07 6.09
C TYR A 138 14.36 0.66 5.03
N ASP A 139 13.79 1.32 4.03
CA ASP A 139 14.52 2.03 2.99
C ASP A 139 15.19 3.28 3.55
N ALA A 140 14.49 4.08 4.37
CA ALA A 140 15.06 5.24 5.05
C ALA A 140 16.17 4.85 6.04
N SER A 141 16.07 3.68 6.69
CA SER A 141 17.09 3.13 7.59
C SER A 141 18.31 2.54 6.86
N GLY A 142 18.28 2.43 5.54
CA GLY A 142 19.37 1.86 4.74
C GLY A 142 19.53 0.34 4.85
N MET A 143 18.47 -0.39 5.26
CA MET A 143 18.53 -1.86 5.31
C MET A 143 18.52 -2.46 3.90
N ALA A 144 19.48 -3.36 3.61
CA ALA A 144 19.53 -4.05 2.33
C ALA A 144 18.28 -4.91 2.08
N SER A 145 17.79 -4.92 0.84
CA SER A 145 16.57 -5.63 0.40
C SER A 145 16.62 -7.15 0.62
N SER A 146 17.81 -7.72 0.76
CA SER A 146 18.04 -9.13 1.14
C SER A 146 17.78 -9.39 2.64
N SER A 147 18.27 -8.53 3.52
CA SER A 147 18.05 -8.60 4.98
C SER A 147 16.60 -8.33 5.33
N GLN A 148 15.99 -7.41 4.59
CA GLN A 148 14.57 -7.10 4.60
C GLN A 148 13.70 -8.35 4.33
N ARG A 149 13.97 -9.08 3.24
CA ARG A 149 13.27 -10.34 2.91
C ARG A 149 13.49 -11.44 3.94
N ALA A 150 14.69 -11.50 4.53
CA ALA A 150 15.00 -12.45 5.60
C ALA A 150 14.22 -12.15 6.89
N LEU A 151 13.95 -10.88 7.19
CA LEU A 151 13.16 -10.46 8.34
C LEU A 151 11.68 -10.87 8.22
N VAL A 152 11.12 -10.80 7.00
CA VAL A 152 9.71 -11.14 6.76
C VAL A 152 9.44 -12.60 6.45
N VAL A 153 10.28 -13.22 5.63
CA VAL A 153 10.06 -14.61 5.16
C VAL A 153 10.84 -15.62 6.03
N GLY A 154 11.81 -15.16 6.83
CA GLY A 154 12.81 -16.04 7.43
C GLY A 154 13.77 -16.60 6.38
N ASN A 155 14.92 -17.12 6.80
CA ASN A 155 15.98 -17.65 5.92
C ASN A 155 15.59 -18.90 5.09
N GLY A 156 14.30 -19.21 4.95
CA GLY A 156 13.82 -20.35 4.17
C GLY A 156 12.45 -20.07 3.56
N CYS A 157 12.41 -19.99 2.22
CA CYS A 157 11.19 -19.80 1.41
C CYS A 157 10.25 -21.03 1.38
N SER A 158 10.41 -21.99 2.28
CA SER A 158 9.68 -23.25 2.23
C SER A 158 9.37 -23.75 3.64
N LYS A 159 8.07 -23.73 3.98
CA LYS A 159 7.45 -24.20 5.23
C LYS A 159 7.48 -23.23 6.42
N ILE A 160 6.75 -22.12 6.28
CA ILE A 160 6.25 -21.39 7.46
C ILE A 160 4.94 -22.08 7.87
N ALA A 161 4.94 -22.79 8.99
CA ALA A 161 3.72 -23.38 9.55
C ALA A 161 2.67 -22.26 9.78
N PRO A 162 1.36 -22.53 9.66
CA PRO A 162 0.32 -21.50 9.86
C PRO A 162 0.44 -20.79 11.22
N GLN A 163 0.91 -21.49 12.25
CA GLN A 163 1.21 -20.90 13.56
C GLN A 163 2.37 -19.88 13.54
N LYS A 164 3.41 -20.10 12.72
CA LYS A 164 4.55 -19.17 12.60
C LYS A 164 4.21 -17.93 11.79
N ILE A 165 3.23 -18.01 10.88
CA ILE A 165 2.72 -16.86 10.14
C ILE A 165 1.97 -15.94 11.10
N LEU A 166 1.10 -16.51 11.95
CA LEU A 166 0.34 -15.74 12.93
C LEU A 166 1.25 -14.97 13.91
N SER A 167 2.38 -15.56 14.30
CA SER A 167 3.34 -14.92 15.21
C SER A 167 4.26 -13.89 14.56
N ASN A 168 4.09 -13.58 13.27
CA ASN A 168 4.91 -12.58 12.59
C ASN A 168 4.37 -11.17 12.91
N PRO A 169 5.18 -10.25 13.48
CA PRO A 169 4.74 -8.89 13.75
C PRO A 169 4.18 -8.16 12.52
N HIS A 170 4.75 -8.42 11.33
CA HIS A 170 4.26 -7.87 10.07
C HIS A 170 2.90 -8.46 9.66
N PHE A 171 2.64 -9.72 9.99
CA PHE A 171 1.35 -10.34 9.76
C PHE A 171 0.28 -9.70 10.65
N GLU A 172 0.54 -9.56 11.96
CA GLU A 172 -0.45 -9.00 12.89
C GLU A 172 -0.80 -7.55 12.54
N PHE A 173 0.21 -6.72 12.31
CA PHE A 173 0.01 -5.33 11.89
C PHE A 173 -0.71 -5.25 10.53
N GLY A 174 -0.23 -5.99 9.54
CA GLY A 174 -0.81 -5.98 8.19
C GLY A 174 -2.23 -6.57 8.13
N ALA A 175 -2.55 -7.55 8.98
CA ALA A 175 -3.89 -8.12 9.08
C ALA A 175 -4.89 -7.08 9.62
N MET A 176 -4.51 -6.31 10.64
CA MET A 176 -5.35 -5.23 11.17
C MET A 176 -5.54 -4.12 10.13
N CYS A 177 -4.47 -3.75 9.42
CA CYS A 177 -4.54 -2.75 8.35
C CYS A 177 -5.49 -3.19 7.22
N LEU A 178 -5.37 -4.43 6.74
CA LEU A 178 -6.25 -4.98 5.71
C LEU A 178 -7.69 -5.13 6.19
N LEU A 179 -7.91 -5.50 7.46
CA LEU A 179 -9.26 -5.57 8.04
C LEU A 179 -9.97 -4.21 7.98
N LEU A 180 -9.24 -3.13 8.23
CA LEU A 180 -9.79 -1.77 8.12
C LEU A 180 -10.05 -1.38 6.66
N GLU A 181 -9.20 -1.81 5.73
CA GLU A 181 -9.37 -1.55 4.29
C GLU A 181 -10.49 -2.38 3.65
N LEU A 182 -10.86 -3.51 4.26
CA LEU A 182 -11.99 -4.34 3.82
C LEU A 182 -13.36 -3.69 4.07
N VAL A 183 -13.43 -2.59 4.83
CA VAL A 183 -14.65 -1.79 4.94
C VAL A 183 -14.92 -1.13 3.57
N PRO A 184 -15.98 -1.50 2.85
CA PRO A 184 -16.21 -0.98 1.52
C PRO A 184 -16.40 0.55 1.55
N VAL A 185 -15.94 1.22 0.49
CA VAL A 185 -16.04 2.68 0.26
C VAL A 185 -15.17 3.53 1.20
N ILE A 186 -15.24 3.30 2.51
CA ILE A 186 -14.55 4.12 3.52
C ILE A 186 -13.16 3.57 3.82
N GLY A 187 -13.01 2.24 3.86
CA GLY A 187 -11.77 1.51 4.16
C GLY A 187 -10.54 2.06 3.43
N PRO A 188 -10.46 1.86 2.10
CA PRO A 188 -9.28 2.20 1.31
C PRO A 188 -8.99 3.70 1.24
N SER A 189 -10.00 4.55 1.49
CA SER A 189 -9.86 6.00 1.37
C SER A 189 -9.49 6.67 2.69
N PHE A 190 -9.99 6.16 3.81
CA PHE A 190 -9.83 6.77 5.13
C PHE A 190 -8.76 6.05 5.96
N PHE A 191 -8.85 4.73 6.06
CA PHE A 191 -7.99 3.96 6.95
C PHE A 191 -6.57 3.79 6.41
N CYS A 192 -6.35 3.98 5.11
CA CYS A 192 -5.01 3.99 4.52
C CYS A 192 -4.07 5.04 5.16
N LEU A 193 -4.59 6.20 5.58
CA LEU A 193 -3.81 7.24 6.26
C LEU A 193 -3.58 6.88 7.74
N GLY A 194 -4.57 6.26 8.37
CA GLY A 194 -4.44 5.72 9.73
C GLY A 194 -3.42 4.58 9.80
N ASN A 195 -3.41 3.70 8.80
CA ASN A 195 -2.43 2.63 8.63
C ASN A 195 -1.01 3.21 8.49
N ALA A 196 -0.86 4.33 7.75
CA ALA A 196 0.43 5.04 7.68
C ALA A 196 0.85 5.67 9.02
N CYS A 197 -0.09 6.23 9.79
CA CYS A 197 0.20 6.72 11.15
C CYS A 197 0.63 5.58 12.09
N GLY A 198 -0.09 4.45 12.06
CA GLY A 198 0.23 3.27 12.86
C GLY A 198 1.59 2.67 12.47
N ALA A 199 1.91 2.67 11.18
CA ALA A 199 3.23 2.28 10.70
C ALA A 199 4.30 3.25 11.25
N ALA A 200 4.08 4.56 11.20
CA ALA A 200 5.04 5.52 11.74
C ALA A 200 5.28 5.33 13.24
N LEU A 201 4.21 5.12 14.02
CA LEU A 201 4.31 4.84 15.46
C LEU A 201 5.06 3.54 15.75
N TRP A 202 4.82 2.49 14.96
CA TRP A 202 5.59 1.25 15.10
C TRP A 202 7.07 1.45 14.75
N ALA A 203 7.39 2.25 13.74
CA ALA A 203 8.78 2.62 13.43
C ALA A 203 9.44 3.43 14.58
N VAL A 204 8.70 4.33 15.24
CA VAL A 204 9.18 5.04 16.44
C VAL A 204 9.54 4.05 17.55
N ASP A 205 8.66 3.09 17.83
CA ASP A 205 8.90 2.08 18.87
C ASP A 205 10.14 1.23 18.57
N LEU A 206 10.33 0.81 17.31
CA LEU A 206 11.55 0.11 16.88
C LEU A 206 12.82 0.95 17.11
N GLU A 207 12.79 2.25 16.82
CA GLU A 207 13.92 3.15 17.06
C GLU A 207 14.16 3.38 18.55
N MET A 208 13.11 3.49 19.37
CA MET A 208 13.21 3.59 20.83
C MET A 208 13.82 2.32 21.43
N GLN A 209 13.43 1.14 20.95
CA GLN A 209 14.00 -0.14 21.38
C GLN A 209 15.47 -0.26 21.01
N LYS A 210 15.86 0.17 19.80
CA LYS A 210 17.28 0.24 19.38
C LYS A 210 18.08 1.18 20.27
N ARG A 211 17.56 2.38 20.55
CA ARG A 211 18.21 3.40 21.42
C ARG A 211 18.35 2.93 22.87
N SER A 212 17.37 2.17 23.37
CA SER A 212 17.34 1.67 24.75
C SER A 212 18.24 0.47 25.00
N GLY A 213 18.98 -0.01 23.99
CA GLY A 213 20.00 -1.05 24.16
C GLY A 213 19.45 -2.41 24.57
N GLY A 214 18.47 -2.94 23.81
CA GLY A 214 18.11 -4.37 23.91
C GLY A 214 17.52 -4.79 25.25
N LEU A 215 16.66 -3.97 25.87
CA LEU A 215 15.90 -4.44 27.03
C LEU A 215 14.63 -5.18 26.61
N THR A 216 14.76 -6.50 26.72
CA THR A 216 13.75 -7.51 27.06
C THR A 216 13.39 -8.50 25.94
N ASN A 217 13.91 -9.71 26.16
CA ASN A 217 13.41 -11.02 25.72
C ASN A 217 11.91 -11.25 26.10
N GLY A 218 11.03 -10.28 25.87
CA GLY A 218 9.63 -10.30 26.28
C GLY A 218 8.62 -10.22 25.14
N LEU A 219 9.04 -9.78 23.94
CA LEU A 219 8.17 -9.69 22.77
C LEU A 219 8.68 -10.48 21.56
N GLY A 220 9.45 -11.55 21.73
CA GLY A 220 9.73 -12.52 20.65
C GLY A 220 10.42 -12.01 19.37
N ILE A 221 10.74 -10.72 19.24
CA ILE A 221 11.48 -10.17 18.10
C ILE A 221 12.96 -10.28 18.44
N GLY A 222 13.49 -11.49 18.30
CA GLY A 222 14.94 -11.71 18.28
C GLY A 222 15.51 -11.11 17.00
N ILE A 223 15.85 -9.82 17.03
CA ILE A 223 16.69 -9.22 16.01
C ILE A 223 18.11 -9.73 16.26
N GLY A 224 18.42 -10.89 15.70
CA GLY A 224 19.80 -11.35 15.54
C GLY A 224 20.51 -10.46 14.53
N MET A 225 20.93 -9.27 14.95
CA MET A 225 21.96 -8.53 14.25
C MET A 225 23.30 -9.17 14.60
N GLY A 226 23.77 -10.01 13.68
CA GLY A 226 25.16 -10.45 13.67
C GLY A 226 26.06 -9.23 13.53
N GLU A 227 26.90 -9.03 14.53
CA GLU A 227 28.03 -8.12 14.48
C GLU A 227 28.86 -8.41 13.22
N SER A 228 28.95 -7.41 12.35
CA SER A 228 30.06 -7.26 11.41
C SER A 228 30.15 -5.77 11.03
N ILE A 229 30.79 -4.99 11.90
CA ILE A 229 32.13 -4.43 11.76
C ILE A 229 32.63 -4.07 13.16
#